data_AF-A0A7C2P5G8-F1
#
_entry.id   AF-A0A7C2P5G8-F1
#
_cell.length_a   1.000
_cell.length_b   1.000
_cell.length_c   1.000
_cell.angle_alpha   90.00
_cell.angle_beta   90.00
_cell.angle_gamma   90.00
#
_symmetry.space_group_name_H-M   'P 1'
#
loop_
_entity.id
_entity.type
_entity.pdbx_description
1 polymer ?
#
loop_
_entity_poly.entity_id
_entity_poly.type
_entity_poly.pdbx_seq_one_letter_code
_entity_poly.pdbx_strand_id
1 'polypeptide(L)'
;MDPVLELLIALESLDAQLDDFESEDYVKSISIAGGSDEDVVAKQVEKLKGLREEIVKKIPIAVLKRYEKLRSKYGRGVAPVINGTCSNCFMEFPSALVSRPVKNKSLETCPNCGIYVYWTK
;
A
#
# COMPACT_ATOMS: atom_id res chain seq x y z
N MET A 1 15.81 -4.74 -4.40
CA MET A 1 14.62 -4.94 -5.25
C MET A 1 14.48 -3.64 -6.06
N ASP A 2 13.50 -3.48 -6.96
CA ASP A 2 13.31 -2.19 -7.64
C ASP A 2 13.08 -1.08 -6.59
N PRO A 3 13.83 0.05 -6.62
CA PRO A 3 13.73 1.07 -5.58
C PRO A 3 12.34 1.70 -5.48
N VAL A 4 11.63 1.87 -6.59
CA VAL A 4 10.28 2.45 -6.59
C VAL A 4 9.27 1.43 -6.04
N LEU A 5 9.45 0.15 -6.35
CA LEU A 5 8.64 -0.91 -5.75
C LEU A 5 8.77 -0.96 -4.22
N GLU A 6 9.99 -0.81 -3.69
CA GLU A 6 10.22 -0.72 -2.24
C GLU A 6 9.47 0.47 -1.63
N LEU A 7 9.52 1.63 -2.29
CA LEU A 7 8.76 2.81 -1.85
C LEU A 7 7.25 2.59 -1.89
N LEU A 8 6.71 1.90 -2.90
CA LEU A 8 5.27 1.59 -2.98
C LEU A 8 4.82 0.63 -1.87
N ILE A 9 5.64 -0.38 -1.55
CA ILE A 9 5.33 -1.32 -0.46
C ILE A 9 5.33 -0.57 0.89
N ALA A 10 6.31 0.30 1.11
CA ALA A 10 6.37 1.14 2.31
C ALA A 10 5.18 2.10 2.39
N LEU A 11 4.83 2.74 1.28
CA LEU A 11 3.68 3.64 1.18
C LEU A 11 2.37 2.93 1.53
N GLU A 12 2.14 1.74 0.98
CA GLU A 12 0.95 0.92 1.26
C GLU A 12 0.85 0.53 2.74
N SER A 13 1.97 0.16 3.38
CA SER A 13 1.96 -0.16 4.81
C SER A 13 1.64 1.05 5.69
N LEU A 14 2.12 2.24 5.31
CA LEU A 14 1.80 3.48 6.03
C LEU A 14 0.37 3.92 5.78
N ASP A 15 -0.10 3.80 4.54
CA ASP A 15 -1.46 4.11 4.14
C ASP A 15 -2.48 3.23 4.88
N ALA A 16 -2.22 1.92 4.97
CA ALA A 16 -3.05 1.01 5.76
C ALA A 16 -3.07 1.38 7.25
N GLN A 17 -1.92 1.74 7.84
CA GLN A 17 -1.87 2.22 9.22
C GLN A 17 -2.68 3.51 9.42
N LEU A 18 -2.58 4.47 8.48
CA LEU A 18 -3.36 5.70 8.52
C LEU A 18 -4.86 5.41 8.45
N ASP A 19 -5.27 4.50 7.55
CA ASP A 19 -6.68 4.09 7.43
C ASP A 19 -7.19 3.43 8.72
N ASP A 20 -6.37 2.64 9.40
CA ASP A 20 -6.72 2.05 10.71
C ASP A 20 -6.94 3.13 11.78
N PHE A 21 -6.01 4.11 11.87
CA PHE A 21 -6.11 5.23 12.83
C PHE A 21 -7.27 6.19 12.53
N GLU A 22 -7.64 6.36 11.26
CA GLU A 22 -8.75 7.22 10.84
C GLU A 22 -10.09 6.47 10.75
N SER A 23 -10.11 5.16 11.00
CA SER A 23 -11.33 4.36 10.96
C SER A 23 -12.34 4.84 12.01
N GLU A 24 -13.62 4.87 11.63
CA GLU A 24 -14.67 5.34 12.54
C GLU A 24 -14.73 4.56 13.85
N ASP A 25 -14.46 3.26 13.79
CA ASP A 25 -14.48 2.38 14.97
C ASP A 25 -13.35 2.73 15.94
N TYR A 26 -12.16 3.02 15.41
CA TYR A 26 -11.02 3.44 16.22
C TYR A 26 -11.27 4.82 16.85
N VAL A 27 -11.74 5.80 16.05
CA VAL A 27 -12.06 7.15 16.53
C VAL A 27 -13.15 7.11 17.62
N LYS A 28 -14.24 6.36 17.41
CA LYS A 28 -15.29 6.17 18.42
C LYS A 28 -14.75 5.57 19.71
N SER A 29 -13.86 4.58 19.62
CA SER A 29 -13.27 3.94 20.81
C SER A 29 -12.46 4.93 21.66
N ILE A 30 -11.74 5.86 21.01
CA ILE A 30 -10.94 6.88 21.68
C ILE A 30 -11.83 7.98 22.28
N SER A 31 -12.85 8.45 21.55
CA SER A 31 -13.77 9.47 22.07
C SER A 31 -14.59 8.99 23.27
N ILE A 32 -14.79 7.68 23.41
CA ILE A 32 -15.41 7.08 24.61
C ILE A 32 -14.44 7.08 25.81
N ALA A 33 -13.13 6.97 25.57
CA ALA A 33 -12.11 6.92 26.63
C ALA A 33 -11.85 8.28 27.30
N GLY A 34 -12.08 9.40 26.60
CA GLY A 34 -12.08 10.77 27.13
C GLY A 34 -10.70 11.30 27.55
N GLY A 35 -10.15 12.24 26.76
CA GLY A 35 -8.99 13.08 27.12
C GLY A 35 -7.62 12.37 27.18
N SER A 36 -6.55 13.09 26.77
CA SER A 36 -5.15 12.63 26.61
C SER A 36 -4.87 11.60 25.50
N ASP A 37 -5.73 10.59 25.34
CA ASP A 37 -5.57 9.57 24.28
C ASP A 37 -5.84 10.16 22.87
N GLU A 38 -6.80 11.09 22.75
CA GLU A 38 -7.09 11.81 21.51
C GLU A 38 -5.88 12.63 21.01
N ASP A 39 -5.20 13.34 21.91
CA ASP A 39 -4.04 14.17 21.57
C ASP A 39 -2.82 13.32 21.15
N VAL A 40 -2.64 12.15 21.78
CA VAL A 40 -1.56 11.21 21.42
C VAL A 40 -1.81 10.63 20.04
N VAL A 41 -3.04 10.23 19.74
CA VAL A 41 -3.43 9.68 18.44
C VAL A 41 -3.31 10.73 17.35
N ALA A 42 -3.78 11.96 17.59
CA ALA A 42 -3.64 13.06 16.65
C ALA A 42 -2.17 13.34 16.29
N LYS A 43 -1.28 13.36 17.29
CA LYS A 43 0.17 13.50 17.06
C LYS A 43 0.76 12.34 16.26
N GLN A 44 0.29 11.12 16.50
CA GLN A 44 0.75 9.94 15.78
C GLN A 44 0.30 9.98 14.31
N VAL A 45 -0.96 10.36 14.04
CA VAL A 45 -1.49 10.54 12.68
C VAL A 45 -0.71 11.60 11.93
N GLU A 46 -0.45 12.77 12.54
CA GLU A 46 0.36 13.83 11.92
C GLU A 46 1.78 13.35 11.58
N LYS A 47 2.41 12.58 12.48
CA LYS A 47 3.72 11.98 12.21
C LYS A 47 3.68 11.02 11.01
N LEU A 48 2.66 10.16 10.92
CA LEU A 48 2.50 9.23 9.82
C LEU A 48 2.23 9.96 8.49
N LYS A 49 1.43 11.03 8.51
CA LYS A 49 1.21 11.92 7.35
C LYS A 49 2.51 12.56 6.88
N GLY A 50 3.35 13.04 7.80
CA GLY A 50 4.68 13.56 7.47
C GLY A 50 5.57 12.51 6.78
N LEU A 51 5.64 11.29 7.32
CA LEU A 51 6.39 10.19 6.71
C LEU A 51 5.85 9.80 5.32
N ARG A 52 4.52 9.80 5.17
CA ARG A 52 3.87 9.58 3.87
C ARG A 52 4.33 10.60 2.84
N GLU A 53 4.33 11.89 3.18
CA GLU A 53 4.79 12.95 2.28
C GLU A 53 6.25 12.78 1.86
N GLU A 54 7.13 12.37 2.78
CA GLU A 54 8.54 12.14 2.47
C GLU A 54 8.76 11.00 1.47
N ILE A 55 7.95 9.94 1.55
CA ILE A 55 8.01 8.81 0.62
C ILE A 55 7.43 9.21 -0.73
N VAL A 56 6.27 9.86 -0.73
CA VAL A 56 5.58 10.30 -1.95
C VAL A 56 6.46 11.20 -2.82
N LYS A 57 7.27 12.08 -2.21
CA LYS A 57 8.23 12.95 -2.92
C LYS A 57 9.33 12.18 -3.67
N LYS A 58 9.61 10.94 -3.27
CA LYS A 58 10.64 10.07 -3.89
C LYS A 58 10.08 9.20 -5.02
N ILE A 59 8.76 9.12 -5.15
CA ILE A 59 8.08 8.30 -6.16
C ILE A 59 7.84 9.13 -7.42
N PRO A 60 8.14 8.61 -8.63
CA PRO A 60 7.79 9.29 -9.87
C PRO A 60 6.29 9.62 -9.95
N ILE A 61 5.95 10.85 -10.34
CA ILE A 61 4.57 11.38 -10.34
C ILE A 61 3.58 10.47 -11.08
N ALA A 62 3.99 9.90 -12.22
CA ALA A 62 3.13 8.99 -12.99
C ALA A 62 2.80 7.69 -12.24
N VAL A 63 3.78 7.16 -11.49
CA VAL A 63 3.62 5.95 -10.66
C VAL A 63 2.72 6.25 -9.47
N LEU A 64 2.97 7.36 -8.78
CA LEU A 64 2.14 7.81 -7.66
C LEU A 64 0.68 8.00 -8.07
N LYS A 65 0.41 8.72 -9.18
CA LYS A 65 -0.95 8.93 -9.68
C LYS A 65 -1.69 7.62 -9.93
N ARG A 66 -0.99 6.61 -10.45
CA ARG A 66 -1.57 5.28 -10.67
C ARG A 66 -1.83 4.56 -9.36
N TYR A 67 -0.88 4.61 -8.42
CA TYR A 67 -1.02 4.05 -7.08
C TYR A 67 -2.26 4.62 -6.38
N GLU A 68 -2.41 5.95 -6.32
CA GLU A 68 -3.55 6.61 -5.65
C GLU A 68 -4.88 6.25 -6.31
N LYS A 69 -4.92 6.16 -7.65
CA LYS A 69 -6.11 5.72 -8.39
C LYS A 69 -6.51 4.29 -8.03
N LEU A 70 -5.53 3.39 -7.90
CA LEU A 70 -5.76 2.00 -7.52
C LEU A 70 -6.19 1.88 -6.06
N ARG A 71 -5.54 2.63 -5.16
CA ARG A 71 -5.89 2.69 -3.74
C ARG A 71 -7.31 3.19 -3.52
N SER A 72 -7.70 4.27 -4.17
CA SER A 72 -9.09 4.76 -4.13
C SER A 72 -10.11 3.75 -4.64
N LYS A 73 -9.72 2.88 -5.59
CA LYS A 73 -10.61 1.86 -6.17
C LYS A 73 -10.69 0.58 -5.35
N TYR A 74 -9.58 0.12 -4.79
CA TYR A 74 -9.43 -1.22 -4.19
C TYR A 74 -9.10 -1.20 -2.70
N GLY A 75 -8.93 -0.03 -2.09
CA GLY A 75 -8.36 0.13 -0.76
C GLY A 75 -6.83 -0.01 -0.73
N ARG A 76 -6.20 -0.37 -1.86
CA ARG A 76 -4.75 -0.57 -1.97
C ARG A 76 -4.18 -0.30 -3.34
N GLY A 77 -2.92 0.14 -3.38
CA GLY A 77 -2.22 0.45 -4.62
C GLY A 77 -1.22 -0.62 -5.07
N VAL A 78 -0.79 -1.49 -4.16
CA VAL A 78 0.14 -2.60 -4.42
C VAL A 78 -0.31 -3.87 -3.69
N ALA A 79 -0.06 -5.05 -4.28
CA ALA A 79 -0.41 -6.33 -3.68
C ALA A 79 0.69 -7.40 -3.86
N PRO A 80 0.88 -8.28 -2.88
CA PRO A 80 1.74 -9.45 -3.06
C PRO A 80 1.17 -10.45 -4.08
N VAL A 81 2.07 -11.14 -4.75
CA VAL A 81 1.79 -12.36 -5.51
C VAL A 81 2.25 -13.55 -4.67
N ILE A 82 1.29 -14.34 -4.20
CA ILE A 82 1.51 -15.48 -3.32
C ILE A 82 1.19 -16.74 -4.10
N ASN A 83 2.15 -17.66 -4.22
CA ASN A 83 2.00 -18.91 -5.01
C ASN A 83 1.52 -18.68 -6.45
N GLY A 84 1.92 -17.57 -7.07
CA GLY A 84 1.47 -17.20 -8.42
C GLY A 84 0.11 -16.50 -8.48
N THR A 85 -0.54 -16.25 -7.35
CA THR A 85 -1.87 -15.62 -7.28
C THR A 85 -1.79 -14.18 -6.82
N CYS A 86 -2.49 -13.28 -7.53
CA CYS A 86 -2.63 -11.88 -7.12
C CYS A 86 -3.47 -11.78 -5.84
N SER A 87 -2.93 -11.25 -4.75
CA SER A 87 -3.70 -11.14 -3.49
C SER A 87 -4.77 -10.03 -3.50
N ASN A 88 -4.91 -9.27 -4.60
CA ASN A 88 -5.96 -8.26 -4.76
C ASN A 88 -7.20 -8.83 -5.45
N CYS A 89 -7.03 -9.48 -6.60
CA CYS A 89 -8.14 -9.99 -7.41
C CYS A 89 -8.26 -11.52 -7.40
N PHE A 90 -7.38 -12.21 -6.67
CA PHE A 90 -7.36 -13.66 -6.51
C PHE A 90 -7.20 -14.47 -7.81
N MET A 91 -6.80 -13.81 -8.90
CA MET A 91 -6.50 -14.49 -10.16
C MET A 91 -5.05 -14.96 -10.20
N GLU A 92 -4.85 -16.18 -10.72
CA GLU A 92 -3.54 -16.75 -10.99
C GLU A 92 -2.86 -16.06 -12.18
N PHE A 93 -1.55 -15.84 -12.06
CA PHE A 93 -0.73 -15.36 -13.15
C PHE A 93 -0.42 -16.52 -14.11
N PRO A 94 -0.38 -16.27 -15.42
CA PRO A 94 0.14 -17.23 -16.39
C PRO A 94 1.51 -17.79 -15.98
N SER A 95 1.71 -19.11 -16.14
CA SER A 95 2.94 -19.81 -15.74
C SER A 95 4.21 -19.17 -16.30
N ALA A 96 4.15 -18.64 -17.53
CA ALA A 96 5.24 -17.92 -18.18
C ALA A 96 5.64 -16.61 -17.48
N LEU A 97 4.72 -15.96 -16.75
CA LEU A 97 5.04 -14.81 -15.90
C LEU A 97 5.63 -15.28 -14.56
N VAL A 98 5.08 -16.35 -13.99
CA VAL A 98 5.54 -16.92 -12.72
C VAL A 98 6.97 -17.47 -12.82
N SER A 99 7.40 -17.97 -13.98
CA SER A 99 8.74 -18.51 -14.19
C SER A 99 9.81 -17.45 -14.50
N ARG A 100 9.46 -16.17 -14.62
CA ARG A 100 10.43 -15.11 -14.97
C ARG A 100 11.50 -14.93 -13.88
N PRO A 101 12.78 -14.74 -14.25
CA PRO A 101 13.88 -14.53 -13.30
C PRO A 101 13.98 -13.08 -12.79
N VAL A 102 13.17 -12.17 -13.34
CA VAL A 102 13.22 -10.72 -13.06
C VAL A 102 12.22 -10.25 -12.00
N LYS A 103 11.67 -11.18 -11.21
CA LYS A 103 10.75 -10.86 -10.10
C LYS A 103 11.32 -9.77 -9.21
N ASN A 104 10.52 -8.74 -8.95
CA ASN A 104 10.86 -7.60 -8.10
C ASN A 104 12.04 -6.75 -8.59
N LYS A 105 12.52 -6.93 -9.83
CA LYS A 105 13.57 -6.10 -10.43
C LYS A 105 13.02 -4.94 -11.28
N SER A 106 11.72 -4.91 -11.48
CA SER A 106 10.99 -3.84 -12.17
C SER A 106 9.59 -3.72 -11.58
N LEU A 107 8.97 -2.56 -11.74
CA LEU A 107 7.55 -2.36 -11.49
C LEU A 107 6.71 -3.20 -12.45
N GLU A 108 6.02 -4.20 -11.92
CA GLU A 108 5.06 -5.02 -12.65
C GLU A 108 3.63 -4.74 -12.15
N THR A 109 2.65 -5.07 -12.98
CA THR A 109 1.23 -4.97 -12.63
C THR A 109 0.52 -6.27 -12.91
N CYS A 110 -0.50 -6.58 -12.12
CA CYS A 110 -1.38 -7.71 -12.39
C CYS A 110 -2.06 -7.54 -13.76
N PRO A 111 -2.00 -8.54 -14.66
CA PRO A 111 -2.65 -8.45 -15.98
C PRO A 111 -4.19 -8.42 -15.88
N ASN A 112 -4.75 -8.92 -14.78
CA ASN A 112 -6.20 -8.98 -14.58
C ASN A 112 -6.78 -7.68 -13.99
N CYS A 113 -6.24 -7.19 -12.87
CA CYS A 113 -6.78 -6.01 -12.18
C CYS A 113 -5.94 -4.74 -12.32
N GLY A 114 -4.73 -4.84 -12.88
CA GLY A 114 -3.86 -3.69 -13.12
C GLY A 114 -3.15 -3.12 -11.87
N ILE A 115 -3.35 -3.71 -10.69
CA ILE A 115 -2.67 -3.30 -9.45
C ILE A 115 -1.16 -3.53 -9.55
N TYR A 116 -0.35 -2.69 -8.91
CA TYR A 116 1.09 -2.98 -8.79
C TYR A 116 1.30 -4.27 -7.99
N VAL A 117 2.31 -5.05 -8.37
CA VAL A 117 2.58 -6.31 -7.70
C VAL A 117 4.04 -6.47 -7.32
N TYR A 118 4.25 -7.19 -6.22
CA TYR A 118 5.55 -7.73 -5.85
C TYR A 118 5.41 -9.22 -5.53
N TRP A 119 6.44 -9.99 -5.85
CA TRP A 119 6.49 -11.41 -5.66
C TRP A 119 7.04 -11.71 -4.26
N THR A 120 6.28 -12.44 -3.46
CA THR A 120 6.79 -13.03 -2.22
C THR A 120 7.41 -14.39 -2.54
N LYS A 121 8.43 -14.79 -1.76
CA LYS A 121 9.01 -16.13 -1.89
C LYS A 121 8.00 -17.21 -1.58
#